data_AF-A0A0L6HVP5-F1
#
_entry.id   AF-A0A0L6HVP5-F1
#
_cell.length_a   1.000
_cell.length_b   1.000
_cell.length_c   1.000
_cell.angle_alpha   90.00
_cell.angle_beta   90.00
_cell.angle_gamma   90.00
#
_symmetry.space_group_name_H-M   'P 1'
#
loop_
_entity.id
_entity.type
_entity.pdbx_description
1 polymer ?
#
loop_
_entity_poly.entity_id
_entity_poly.type
_entity_poly.pdbx_seq_one_letter_code
_entity_poly.pdbx_strand_id
1 'polypeptide(L)'
;MIACLFGGVSGLIATVGMLLAAVAFTTARTIVIPFIATFEGFHDSGGTNAVTVTGSWAMAGALTIALTIIASFFVLRHLGSSPSATPRPE
;
A
#
# COMPACT_ATOMS: atom_id res chain seq x y z
N MET A 1 -4.81 -15.74 9.62
CA MET A 1 -5.64 -14.88 8.77
C MET A 1 -5.22 -13.41 8.84
N ILE A 2 -5.28 -12.75 10.02
CA ILE A 2 -4.88 -11.33 10.18
C ILE A 2 -3.41 -11.06 9.81
N ALA A 3 -2.47 -11.95 10.20
CA ALA A 3 -1.05 -11.80 9.84
C ALA A 3 -0.80 -11.85 8.32
N CYS A 4 -1.56 -12.68 7.58
CA CYS A 4 -1.47 -12.75 6.12
C CYS A 4 -2.00 -11.47 5.47
N LEU A 5 -3.09 -10.89 6.01
CA LEU A 5 -3.63 -9.62 5.54
C LEU A 5 -2.65 -8.48 5.79
N PHE A 6 -2.04 -8.44 6.97
CA PHE A 6 -1.03 -7.45 7.31
C PHE A 6 0.17 -7.51 6.35
N GLY A 7 0.67 -8.72 6.06
CA GLY A 7 1.75 -8.92 5.08
C GLY A 7 1.35 -8.50 3.67
N GLY A 8 0.14 -8.86 3.23
CA GLY A 8 -0.37 -8.49 1.91
C GLY A 8 -0.55 -6.98 1.74
N VAL A 9 -1.12 -6.30 2.73
CA VAL A 9 -1.27 -4.84 2.75
C VAL A 9 0.09 -4.15 2.75
N SER A 10 1.04 -4.62 3.56
CA SER A 10 2.41 -4.07 3.59
C SER A 10 3.09 -4.19 2.23
N GLY A 11 3.00 -5.37 1.60
CA GLY A 11 3.56 -5.61 0.26
C GLY A 11 2.91 -4.74 -0.82
N LEU A 12 1.59 -4.54 -0.74
CA LEU A 12 0.87 -3.64 -1.64
C LEU A 12 1.37 -2.20 -1.50
N ILE A 13 1.48 -1.68 -0.28
CA ILE A 13 1.98 -0.33 0.00
C ILE A 13 3.41 -0.17 -0.54
N ALA A 14 4.28 -1.15 -0.32
CA ALA A 14 5.64 -1.12 -0.83
C ALA A 14 5.69 -1.09 -2.37
N THR A 15 4.86 -1.90 -3.03
CA THR A 15 4.77 -1.95 -4.51
C THR A 15 4.30 -0.62 -5.07
N VAL A 16 3.23 -0.05 -4.50
CA VAL A 16 2.71 1.26 -4.89
C VAL A 16 3.76 2.35 -4.66
N GLY A 17 4.43 2.35 -3.50
CA GLY A 17 5.50 3.29 -3.20
C GLY A 17 6.66 3.25 -4.20
N MET A 18 7.10 2.05 -4.60
CA MET A 18 8.14 1.89 -5.63
C MET A 18 7.68 2.40 -7.00
N LEU A 19 6.42 2.14 -7.38
CA LEU A 19 5.85 2.67 -8.63
C LEU A 19 5.81 4.19 -8.63
N LEU A 20 5.40 4.81 -7.52
CA LEU A 20 5.43 6.27 -7.37
C LEU A 20 6.85 6.83 -7.46
N ALA A 21 7.82 6.18 -6.83
CA ALA A 21 9.22 6.57 -6.95
C ALA A 21 9.73 6.50 -8.39
N ALA A 22 9.36 5.44 -9.13
CA ALA A 22 9.71 5.30 -10.54
C ALA A 22 9.05 6.38 -11.42
N VAL A 23 7.80 6.76 -11.13
CA VAL A 23 7.12 7.84 -11.84
C VAL A 23 7.79 9.20 -11.55
N ALA A 24 8.08 9.50 -10.28
CA ALA A 24 8.79 10.73 -9.91
C ALA A 24 10.17 10.80 -10.61
N PHE A 25 10.92 9.70 -10.61
CA PHE A 25 12.21 9.57 -11.29
C PHE A 25 12.12 9.80 -12.80
N THR A 26 11.14 9.20 -13.48
CA THR A 26 11.02 9.30 -14.95
C THR A 26 10.50 10.67 -15.40
N THR A 27 9.68 11.32 -14.58
CA THR A 27 9.04 12.59 -14.94
C THR A 27 9.76 13.82 -14.38
N ALA A 28 10.76 13.64 -13.50
CA ALA A 28 11.42 14.71 -12.75
C ALA A 28 10.40 15.64 -12.07
N ARG A 29 9.36 15.03 -11.48
CA ARG A 29 8.28 15.75 -10.80
C ARG A 29 8.17 15.31 -9.35
N THR A 30 7.69 16.24 -8.53
CA THR A 30 7.34 15.97 -7.14
C THR A 30 5.94 15.37 -7.05
N ILE A 31 5.83 14.22 -6.39
CA ILE A 31 4.56 13.59 -6.05
C ILE A 31 4.41 13.59 -4.53
N VAL A 32 3.35 14.21 -4.04
CA VAL A 32 3.09 14.31 -2.60
C VAL A 32 1.90 13.40 -2.27
N ILE A 33 2.13 12.39 -1.43
CA ILE A 33 1.07 11.69 -0.73
C ILE A 33 0.94 12.35 0.65
N PRO A 34 -0.10 13.17 0.88
CA PRO A 34 -0.23 13.93 2.10
C PRO A 34 -0.18 13.01 3.32
N PHE A 35 0.55 13.47 4.34
CA PHE A 35 0.79 12.77 5.60
C PHE A 35 1.66 11.51 5.53
N ILE A 36 1.90 10.92 4.36
CA ILE A 36 2.59 9.62 4.24
C ILE A 36 4.01 9.78 3.73
N ALA A 37 4.16 10.28 2.50
CA ALA A 37 5.44 10.36 1.81
C ALA A 37 5.42 11.38 0.66
N THR A 38 6.57 11.97 0.42
CA THR A 38 6.86 12.88 -0.68
C THR A 38 7.97 12.27 -1.52
N PHE A 39 7.74 12.20 -2.83
CA PHE A 39 8.67 11.68 -3.83
C PHE A 39 9.12 12.85 -4.69
N GLU A 40 10.36 13.28 -4.57
CA GLU A 40 10.92 14.39 -5.32
C GLU A 40 11.82 13.86 -6.43
N GLY A 41 11.31 13.83 -7.65
CA GLY A 41 12.12 13.57 -8.83
C GLY A 41 12.80 14.83 -9.33
N PHE A 42 14.10 14.76 -9.64
CA PHE A 42 14.86 15.89 -10.20
C PHE A 42 15.96 15.40 -11.15
N HIS A 43 16.42 16.31 -12.01
CA HIS A 43 17.62 16.10 -12.81
C HIS A 43 18.84 16.54 -12.01
N ASP A 44 19.76 15.60 -11.79
CA ASP A 44 21.06 15.91 -11.19
C ASP A 44 21.96 16.64 -12.20
N SER A 45 22.95 17.35 -11.70
CA SER A 45 23.90 18.17 -12.46
C SER A 45 24.67 17.40 -13.55
N GLY A 46 24.74 16.07 -13.45
CA GLY A 46 25.30 15.18 -14.47
C GLY A 46 24.33 14.74 -15.57
N GLY A 47 23.09 15.23 -15.60
CA GLY A 47 22.05 14.81 -16.55
C GLY A 47 21.34 13.51 -16.18
N THR A 48 21.65 12.94 -15.02
CA THR A 48 21.03 11.72 -14.50
C THR A 48 19.74 12.06 -13.74
N ASN A 49 18.70 11.26 -13.93
CA ASN A 49 17.49 11.38 -13.11
C ASN A 49 17.78 10.86 -11.70
N ALA A 50 17.27 11.55 -10.69
CA ALA A 50 17.36 11.15 -9.30
C ALA A 50 15.99 11.30 -8.64
N VAL A 51 15.78 10.54 -7.57
CA VAL A 51 14.56 10.64 -6.75
C VAL A 51 14.93 10.62 -5.27
N THR A 52 14.41 11.57 -4.53
CA THR A 52 14.47 11.60 -3.06
C THR A 52 13.10 11.23 -2.51
N VAL A 53 13.07 10.30 -1.55
CA VAL A 53 11.84 9.89 -0.89
C VAL A 53 11.91 10.31 0.58
N THR A 54 11.02 11.22 0.96
CA THR A 54 10.91 11.72 2.33
C THR A 54 9.55 11.33 2.87
N GLY A 55 9.49 10.60 3.98
CA GLY A 55 8.21 10.13 4.52
C GLY A 55 8.26 9.81 6.00
N SER A 56 7.09 9.52 6.56
CA SER A 56 6.93 9.18 7.97
C SER A 56 6.62 7.70 8.15
N TRP A 57 7.51 6.99 8.85
CA TRP A 57 7.32 5.59 9.22
C TRP A 57 6.09 5.38 10.12
N ALA A 58 5.78 6.34 10.99
CA ALA A 58 4.60 6.27 11.85
C ALA A 58 3.30 6.34 11.03
N MET A 59 3.26 7.23 10.04
CA MET A 59 2.10 7.40 9.16
C MET A 59 1.93 6.21 8.20
N ALA A 60 3.03 5.68 7.66
CA ALA A 60 3.01 4.46 6.86
C ALA A 60 2.49 3.25 7.68
N GLY A 61 2.90 3.13 8.94
CA GLY A 61 2.39 2.12 9.86
C GLY A 61 0.90 2.28 10.14
N ALA A 62 0.45 3.51 10.43
CA ALA A 62 -0.97 3.82 10.66
C ALA A 62 -1.83 3.48 9.43
N LEU A 63 -1.37 3.82 8.23
CA LEU A 63 -2.05 3.48 6.97
C LEU A 63 -2.16 1.95 6.80
N THR A 64 -1.07 1.22 7.05
CA THR A 64 -1.02 -0.24 6.97
C THR A 64 -2.05 -0.88 7.90
N ILE A 65 -2.12 -0.39 9.15
CA ILE A 65 -3.09 -0.88 10.13
C ILE A 65 -4.52 -0.57 9.67
N ALA A 66 -4.80 0.67 9.25
CA ALA A 66 -6.13 1.08 8.79
C ALA A 66 -6.61 0.22 7.61
N LEU A 67 -5.74 0.01 6.61
CA LEU A 67 -6.04 -0.85 5.47
C LEU A 67 -6.21 -2.33 5.86
N THR A 68 -5.42 -2.82 6.81
CA THR A 68 -5.56 -4.19 7.32
C THR A 68 -6.90 -4.38 8.03
N ILE A 69 -7.36 -3.40 8.81
CA ILE A 69 -8.67 -3.44 9.47
C ILE A 69 -9.80 -3.45 8.44
N ILE A 70 -9.73 -2.56 7.44
CA ILE A 70 -10.71 -2.48 6.35
C ILE A 70 -10.77 -3.81 5.59
N ALA A 71 -9.61 -4.35 5.19
CA ALA A 71 -9.52 -5.63 4.50
C ALA A 71 -10.09 -6.77 5.35
N SER A 72 -9.79 -6.78 6.65
CA SER A 72 -10.32 -7.77 7.58
C SER A 72 -11.84 -7.70 7.67
N PHE A 73 -12.42 -6.50 7.73
CA PHE A 73 -13.87 -6.30 7.73
C PHE A 73 -14.53 -6.87 6.47
N PHE A 74 -13.98 -6.59 5.28
CA PHE A 74 -14.51 -7.11 4.02
C PHE A 74 -14.39 -8.64 3.93
N VAL A 75 -13.27 -9.21 4.38
CA VAL A 75 -13.08 -10.67 4.41
C VAL A 75 -14.11 -11.32 5.35
N LEU A 76 -14.30 -10.78 6.55
CA LEU A 76 -15.29 -11.31 7.51
C LEU A 76 -16.72 -11.20 6.97
N ARG A 77 -17.06 -10.09 6.30
CA ARG A 77 -18.37 -9.90 5.66
C ARG A 77 -18.60 -10.89 4.52
N HIS A 78 -17.59 -11.19 3.72
CA HIS A 78 -17.69 -12.20 2.65
C HIS A 78 -17.82 -13.62 3.19
N LEU A 79 -17.10 -13.95 4.26
CA LEU A 79 -17.21 -15.26 4.91
C LEU A 79 -18.57 -15.46 5.58
N GLY A 80 -19.11 -14.43 6.25
CA GLY A 80 -20.43 -14.48 6.87
C GLY A 80 -21.61 -14.50 5.88
N SER A 81 -21.37 -14.18 4.60
CA SER A 81 -22.38 -14.25 3.53
C SER A 81 -22.30 -15.53 2.69
N SER A 82 -21.32 -16.40 2.93
CA SER A 82 -21.30 -17.74 2.32
C SER A 82 -22.31 -18.64 3.03
N PRO A 83 -23.36 -19.13 2.36
CA PRO A 83 -24.27 -20.08 2.97
C PRO A 83 -23.49 -21.34 3.32
N SER A 84 -23.55 -21.77 4.59
CA SER A 84 -23.05 -23.09 4.99
C SER A 84 -23.74 -24.14 4.12
N ALA A 85 -22.94 -24.90 3.38
CA ALA A 85 -23.42 -26.03 2.60
C ALA A 85 -24.24 -26.94 3.52
N THR A 86 -25.52 -27.08 3.20
CA THR A 86 -26.49 -27.91 3.90
C THR A 86 -25.96 -29.36 3.93
N PRO A 87 -25.92 -30.05 5.09
CA PRO A 87 -25.59 -31.47 5.09
C PRO A 87 -26.68 -32.21 4.31
N ARG A 88 -26.27 -32.97 3.29
CA ARG A 88 -27.16 -33.85 2.54
C ARG A 88 -27.64 -34.95 3.50
N PRO A 89 -28.94 -35.16 3.73
CA PRO A 89 -29.42 -36.30 4.49
C PRO A 89 -29.26 -37.56 3.65
N GLU A 90 -28.71 -38.59 4.28
CA GLU A 90 -28.66 -39.99 3.82
C GLU A 90 -30.02 -40.69 3.96
#